data_AF-A0A3P6TPH6-F1
#
_entry.id   AF-A0A3P6TPH6-F1
#
_cell.length_a   1.000
_cell.length_b   1.000
_cell.length_c   1.000
_cell.angle_alpha   90.00
_cell.angle_beta   90.00
_cell.angle_gamma   90.00
#
_symmetry.space_group_name_H-M   'P 1'
#
loop_
_entity.id
_entity.type
_entity.pdbx_description
1 polymer ?
#
loop_
_entity_poly.entity_id
_entity_poly.type
_entity_poly.pdbx_seq_one_letter_code
_entity_poly.pdbx_strand_id
1 'polypeptide(L)'
;NIYKKTDIELQMLARTQKRQLKECEEIHNEDMKQSLKRIQSDQERELRMFREQLRQEQRDLKMEMDMIPKSQRKDCYRVRKEQLDSDQQKREMKFVAEQQTEQAVRMTRIQLDHKMKILQIEKNFQQQKHAVLRSREASEWDLEEKQLAERHHLNKQELKDRFYLQRTQMLARHQRELDHMRRVNEMDEEEQIRLYANFKKRLPKDFRTESKTRIAMFKESLRISCQKDDPTTLNEKIRAFEEKEKQRVRNALEEHDNKYARKLKELKEKNATASEKRKMLLEAEENKMEMYEKEYEQVVADWKAGLPIRKQALEAEFARELDEVEAFYRKENAQLQHLSTTISPTNSISSRQEIIVGPSTAAVMGNSVP
;
A
#
# COMPACT_ATOMS: atom_id res chain seq x y z
N ASN A 1 -12.56 12.80 -8.12
CA ASN A 1 -11.99 11.96 -9.19
C ASN A 1 -10.50 12.30 -9.28
N ILE A 2 -9.66 11.46 -8.66
CA ILE A 2 -8.21 11.70 -8.48
C ILE A 2 -7.53 11.86 -9.84
N TYR A 3 -7.81 10.94 -10.78
CA TYR A 3 -7.30 10.94 -12.14
C TYR A 3 -7.51 12.28 -12.86
N LYS A 4 -8.76 12.78 -12.88
CA LYS A 4 -9.06 14.07 -13.53
C LYS A 4 -8.26 15.24 -12.96
N LYS A 5 -8.04 15.27 -11.64
CA LYS A 5 -7.25 16.33 -10.99
C LYS A 5 -5.79 16.23 -11.41
N THR A 6 -5.21 15.03 -11.35
CA THR A 6 -3.83 14.77 -11.79
C THR A 6 -3.63 15.12 -13.26
N ASP A 7 -4.55 14.77 -14.15
CA ASP A 7 -4.47 15.09 -15.57
C ASP A 7 -4.42 16.60 -15.82
N ILE A 8 -5.23 17.37 -15.09
CA ILE A 8 -5.23 18.84 -15.18
C ILE A 8 -3.89 19.41 -14.69
N GLU A 9 -3.36 18.92 -13.57
CA GLU A 9 -2.06 19.35 -13.04
C GLU A 9 -0.92 19.04 -14.02
N LEU A 10 -0.90 17.85 -14.62
CA LEU A 10 0.09 17.46 -15.63
C LEU A 10 -0.02 18.32 -16.90
N GLN A 11 -1.23 18.64 -17.36
CA GLN A 11 -1.43 19.54 -18.50
C GLN A 11 -0.93 20.96 -18.21
N MET A 12 -1.17 21.47 -17.00
CA MET A 12 -0.63 22.78 -16.59
C MET A 12 0.90 22.74 -16.57
N LEU A 13 1.49 21.65 -16.06
CA LEU A 13 2.93 21.47 -16.02
C LEU A 13 3.56 21.48 -17.42
N ALA A 14 2.96 20.74 -18.36
CA ALA A 14 3.41 20.69 -19.74
C ALA A 14 3.32 22.07 -20.44
N ARG A 15 2.27 22.85 -20.15
CA ARG A 15 2.15 24.23 -20.65
C ARG A 15 3.23 25.15 -20.09
N THR A 16 3.57 25.00 -18.82
CA THR A 16 4.64 25.76 -18.17
C THR A 16 6.01 25.41 -18.78
N GLN A 17 6.32 24.12 -18.91
CA GLN A 17 7.55 23.65 -19.56
C GLN A 17 7.68 24.21 -20.98
N LYS A 18 6.61 24.11 -21.79
CA LYS A 18 6.60 24.65 -23.16
C LYS A 18 6.92 26.14 -23.21
N ARG A 19 6.40 26.92 -22.25
CA ARG A 19 6.70 28.35 -22.14
C ARG A 19 8.17 28.59 -21.79
N GLN A 20 8.71 27.84 -20.83
CA GLN A 20 10.11 27.94 -20.41
C GLN A 20 11.09 27.57 -21.54
N LEU A 21 10.78 26.52 -22.31
CA LEU A 21 11.57 26.14 -23.48
C LEU A 21 11.56 27.25 -24.54
N LYS A 22 10.39 27.81 -24.86
CA LYS A 22 10.28 28.91 -25.81
C LYS A 22 11.08 30.14 -25.38
N GLU A 23 10.99 30.52 -24.11
CA GLU A 23 11.77 31.63 -23.56
C GLU A 23 13.28 31.35 -23.61
N CYS A 24 13.69 30.11 -23.31
CA CYS A 24 15.08 29.67 -23.43
C CYS A 24 15.60 29.76 -24.87
N GLU A 25 14.79 29.36 -25.85
CA GLU A 25 15.12 29.49 -27.29
C GLU A 25 15.24 30.95 -27.72
N GLU A 26 14.34 31.83 -27.27
CA GLU A 26 14.39 33.26 -27.54
C GLU A 26 15.66 33.91 -26.98
N ILE A 27 16.03 33.58 -25.73
CA ILE A 27 17.27 34.04 -25.09
C ILE A 27 18.50 33.54 -25.87
N HIS A 28 18.54 32.25 -26.22
CA HIS A 28 19.65 31.70 -26.99
C HIS A 28 19.84 32.38 -28.35
N ASN A 29 18.75 32.64 -29.07
CA ASN A 29 18.81 33.32 -30.36
C ASN A 29 19.36 34.74 -30.25
N GLU A 30 18.97 35.48 -29.22
CA GLU A 30 19.47 36.82 -28.97
C GLU A 30 20.95 36.80 -28.54
N ASP A 31 21.36 35.88 -27.66
CA ASP A 31 22.76 35.70 -27.26
C ASP A 31 23.66 35.34 -28.46
N MET A 32 23.19 34.45 -29.33
CA MET A 32 23.88 34.06 -30.56
C MET A 32 24.10 35.27 -31.47
N LYS A 33 23.04 36.06 -31.70
CA LYS A 33 23.09 37.29 -32.52
C LYS A 33 24.01 38.35 -31.93
N GLN A 34 23.94 38.61 -30.62
CA GLN A 34 24.79 39.59 -29.95
C GLN A 34 26.25 39.15 -29.97
N SER A 35 26.52 37.88 -29.71
CA SER A 35 27.88 37.32 -29.74
C SER A 35 28.49 37.41 -31.13
N LEU A 36 27.75 37.03 -32.19
CA LEU A 36 28.22 37.17 -33.57
C LEU A 36 28.58 38.62 -33.92
N LYS A 37 27.73 39.58 -33.55
CA LYS A 37 28.02 41.01 -33.78
C LYS A 37 29.28 41.47 -33.06
N ARG A 38 29.48 41.03 -31.81
CA ARG A 38 30.70 41.35 -31.03
C ARG A 38 31.94 40.73 -31.68
N ILE A 39 31.88 39.45 -32.06
CA ILE A 39 32.98 38.73 -32.74
C ILE A 39 33.34 39.44 -34.05
N GLN A 40 32.37 39.82 -34.87
CA GLN A 40 32.62 40.52 -36.12
C GLN A 40 33.32 41.87 -35.89
N SER A 41 32.85 42.65 -34.91
CA SER A 41 33.45 43.94 -34.54
C SER A 41 34.90 43.77 -34.04
N ASP A 42 35.15 42.77 -33.19
CA ASP A 42 36.48 42.46 -32.67
C ASP A 42 37.42 41.97 -33.79
N GLN A 43 36.97 41.05 -34.64
CA GLN A 43 37.69 40.56 -35.82
C GLN A 43 38.08 41.69 -36.76
N GLU A 44 37.17 42.64 -37.02
CA GLU A 44 37.44 43.76 -37.91
C GLU A 44 38.45 44.75 -37.31
N ARG A 45 38.36 45.01 -36.00
CA ARG A 45 39.36 45.80 -35.26
C ARG A 45 40.74 45.15 -35.30
N GLU A 46 40.81 43.86 -35.02
CA GLU A 46 42.06 43.10 -34.99
C GLU A 46 42.69 42.96 -36.38
N LEU A 47 41.88 42.72 -37.42
CA LEU A 47 42.34 42.71 -38.81
C LEU A 47 42.92 44.07 -39.23
N ARG A 48 42.30 45.18 -38.80
CA ARG A 48 42.84 46.53 -39.04
C ARG A 48 44.22 46.71 -38.39
N MET A 49 44.37 46.31 -37.13
CA MET A 49 45.64 46.39 -36.41
C MET A 49 46.72 45.50 -37.07
N PHE A 50 46.36 44.26 -37.42
CA PHE A 50 47.26 43.32 -38.09
C PHE A 50 47.77 43.88 -39.43
N ARG A 51 46.89 44.43 -40.27
CA ARG A 51 47.27 45.06 -41.55
C ARG A 51 48.13 46.31 -41.38
N GLU A 52 47.92 47.10 -40.33
CA GLU A 52 48.80 48.24 -40.02
C GLU A 52 50.20 47.75 -39.63
N GLN A 53 50.30 46.69 -38.82
CA GLN A 53 51.58 46.08 -38.45
C GLN A 53 52.35 45.57 -39.67
N LEU A 54 51.69 44.87 -40.61
CA LEU A 54 52.33 44.43 -41.85
C LEU A 54 52.86 45.61 -42.68
N ARG A 55 52.10 46.72 -42.77
CA ARG A 55 52.53 47.95 -43.45
C ARG A 55 53.69 48.63 -42.74
N GLN A 56 53.75 48.59 -41.41
CA GLN A 56 54.88 49.12 -40.65
C GLN A 56 56.16 48.34 -40.93
N GLU A 57 56.13 47.01 -40.90
CA GLU A 57 57.30 46.17 -41.21
C GLU A 57 57.85 46.42 -42.62
N GLN A 58 56.97 46.69 -43.60
CA GLN A 58 57.39 47.04 -44.95
C GLN A 58 58.07 48.42 -45.01
N ARG A 59 57.69 49.36 -44.15
CA ARG A 59 58.37 50.65 -44.00
C ARG A 59 59.73 50.48 -43.32
N ASP A 60 59.78 49.67 -42.27
CA ASP A 60 61.00 49.38 -41.53
C ASP A 60 62.05 48.71 -42.42
N LEU A 61 61.63 47.73 -43.25
CA LEU A 61 62.51 47.12 -44.26
C LEU A 61 63.09 48.17 -45.22
N LYS A 62 62.30 49.14 -45.70
CA LYS A 62 62.81 50.20 -46.57
C LYS A 62 63.85 51.07 -45.84
N MET A 63 63.59 51.45 -44.60
CA MET A 63 64.52 52.23 -43.78
C MET A 63 65.83 51.48 -43.52
N GLU A 64 65.78 50.18 -43.21
CA GLU A 64 66.97 49.35 -43.04
C GLU A 64 67.82 49.29 -44.32
N MET A 65 67.19 49.30 -45.49
CA MET A 65 67.85 49.18 -46.79
C MET A 65 68.61 50.45 -47.16
N ASP A 66 68.20 51.61 -46.63
CA ASP A 66 68.93 52.87 -46.79
C ASP A 66 70.28 52.87 -46.05
N MET A 67 70.42 52.04 -45.02
CA MET A 67 71.65 51.86 -44.25
C MET A 67 72.64 50.86 -44.89
N ILE A 68 72.25 50.15 -45.95
CA ILE A 68 73.11 49.19 -46.65
C ILE A 68 73.90 49.88 -47.79
N PRO A 69 75.18 49.50 -48.02
CA PRO A 69 75.98 49.99 -49.14
C PRO A 69 75.27 49.87 -50.50
N LYS A 70 75.36 50.94 -51.31
CA LYS A 70 74.64 51.04 -52.60
C LYS A 70 74.92 49.87 -53.55
N SER A 71 76.13 49.30 -53.51
CA SER A 71 76.54 48.18 -54.37
C SER A 71 75.80 46.86 -54.08
N GLN A 72 75.35 46.64 -52.84
CA GLN A 72 74.69 45.39 -52.41
C GLN A 72 73.18 45.54 -52.21
N ARG A 73 72.70 46.79 -52.14
CA ARG A 73 71.30 47.12 -51.79
C ARG A 73 70.27 46.41 -52.65
N LYS A 74 70.49 46.30 -53.96
CA LYS A 74 69.52 45.69 -54.90
C LYS A 74 69.30 44.20 -54.62
N ASP A 75 70.37 43.43 -54.48
CA ASP A 75 70.29 41.99 -54.24
C ASP A 75 69.83 41.68 -52.81
N CYS A 76 70.34 42.43 -51.81
CA CYS A 76 69.88 42.30 -50.42
C CYS A 76 68.40 42.64 -50.26
N TYR A 77 67.91 43.71 -50.90
CA TYR A 77 66.51 44.10 -50.87
C TYR A 77 65.63 43.00 -51.46
N ARG A 78 65.99 42.46 -52.63
CA ARG A 78 65.21 41.39 -53.27
C ARG A 78 65.02 40.19 -52.34
N VAL A 79 66.10 39.66 -51.78
CA VAL A 79 66.05 38.46 -50.92
C VAL A 79 65.27 38.73 -49.62
N ARG A 80 65.54 39.86 -48.95
CA ARG A 80 64.83 40.19 -47.70
C ARG A 80 63.36 40.50 -47.92
N LYS A 81 63.02 41.16 -49.04
CA LYS A 81 61.63 41.46 -49.40
C LYS A 81 60.85 40.19 -49.68
N GLU A 82 61.41 39.27 -50.45
CA GLU A 82 60.79 37.97 -50.74
C GLU A 82 60.58 37.14 -49.46
N GLN A 83 61.57 37.11 -48.57
CA GLN A 83 61.45 36.47 -47.27
C GLN A 83 60.35 37.11 -46.40
N LEU A 84 60.34 38.44 -46.30
CA LEU A 84 59.33 39.17 -45.54
C LEU A 84 57.93 38.89 -46.09
N ASP A 85 57.75 38.93 -47.42
CA ASP A 85 56.45 38.69 -48.04
C ASP A 85 55.95 37.26 -47.81
N SER A 86 56.84 36.27 -47.90
CA SER A 86 56.53 34.87 -47.55
C SER A 86 56.10 34.74 -46.10
N ASP A 87 56.82 35.37 -45.17
CA ASP A 87 56.52 35.30 -43.74
C ASP A 87 55.25 36.08 -43.36
N GLN A 88 54.97 37.21 -44.03
CA GLN A 88 53.72 37.95 -43.88
C GLN A 88 52.53 37.14 -44.39
N GLN A 89 52.65 36.48 -45.55
CA GLN A 89 51.59 35.63 -46.10
C GLN A 89 51.27 34.44 -45.17
N LYS A 90 52.30 33.78 -44.61
CA LYS A 90 52.11 32.71 -43.63
C LYS A 90 51.42 33.21 -42.36
N ARG A 91 51.80 34.39 -41.86
CA ARG A 91 51.15 35.00 -40.68
C ARG A 91 49.71 35.41 -40.96
N GLU A 92 49.41 35.93 -42.15
CA GLU A 92 48.04 36.28 -42.54
C GLU A 92 47.14 35.04 -42.60
N MET A 93 47.62 33.96 -43.24
CA MET A 93 46.91 32.68 -43.25
C MET A 93 46.63 32.15 -41.85
N LYS A 94 47.64 32.22 -40.97
CA LYS A 94 47.49 31.79 -39.57
C LYS A 94 46.51 32.68 -38.81
N PHE A 95 46.59 34.00 -38.96
CA PHE A 95 45.69 34.97 -38.31
C PHE A 95 44.22 34.70 -38.68
N VAL A 96 43.93 34.50 -39.97
CA VAL A 96 42.57 34.21 -40.43
C VAL A 96 42.07 32.87 -39.89
N ALA A 97 42.92 31.83 -39.89
CA ALA A 97 42.57 30.53 -39.35
C ALA A 97 42.30 30.59 -37.83
N GLU A 98 43.10 31.34 -37.07
CA GLU A 98 42.91 31.57 -35.63
C GLU A 98 41.59 32.29 -35.36
N GLN A 99 41.28 33.34 -36.11
CA GLN A 99 40.01 34.08 -35.99
C GLN A 99 38.78 33.19 -36.26
N GLN A 100 38.83 32.35 -37.29
CA GLN A 100 37.76 31.41 -37.61
C GLN A 100 37.61 30.34 -36.52
N THR A 101 38.73 29.82 -36.01
CA THR A 101 38.74 28.83 -34.93
C THR A 101 38.15 29.41 -33.64
N GLU A 102 38.59 30.61 -33.25
CA GLU A 102 38.08 31.28 -32.05
C GLU A 102 36.58 31.57 -32.15
N GLN A 103 36.12 32.06 -33.31
CA GLN A 103 34.70 32.24 -33.56
C GLN A 103 33.95 30.92 -33.38
N ALA A 104 34.39 29.84 -34.00
CA ALA A 104 33.73 28.54 -33.90
C ALA A 104 33.68 28.01 -32.46
N VAL A 105 34.76 28.17 -31.68
CA VAL A 105 34.79 27.79 -30.26
C VAL A 105 33.81 28.63 -29.44
N ARG A 106 33.80 29.96 -29.62
CA ARG A 106 32.86 30.85 -28.93
C ARG A 106 31.39 30.50 -29.27
N MET A 107 31.09 30.23 -30.53
CA MET A 107 29.75 29.83 -30.96
C MET A 107 29.33 28.48 -30.40
N THR A 108 30.22 27.49 -30.42
CA THR A 108 29.94 26.16 -29.88
C THR A 108 29.72 26.19 -28.37
N ARG A 109 30.45 27.06 -27.65
CA ARG A 109 30.22 27.27 -26.21
C ARG A 109 28.81 27.77 -25.92
N ILE A 110 28.33 28.78 -26.65
CA ILE A 110 26.96 29.32 -26.49
C ILE A 110 25.90 28.24 -26.77
N GLN A 111 26.13 27.39 -27.77
CA GLN A 111 25.25 26.26 -28.06
C GLN A 111 25.25 25.22 -26.92
N LEU A 112 26.41 24.92 -26.35
CA LEU A 112 26.53 24.00 -25.22
C LEU A 112 25.79 24.54 -23.99
N ASP A 113 25.95 25.84 -23.68
CA ASP A 113 25.27 26.50 -22.56
C ASP A 113 23.73 26.44 -22.74
N HIS A 114 23.25 26.64 -23.97
CA HIS A 114 21.82 26.48 -24.30
C HIS A 114 21.32 25.05 -24.09
N LYS A 115 22.04 24.04 -24.57
CA LYS A 115 21.65 22.63 -24.37
C LYS A 115 21.69 22.21 -22.91
N MET A 116 22.65 22.70 -22.12
CA MET A 116 22.66 22.52 -20.67
C MET A 116 21.42 23.13 -20.03
N LYS A 117 21.00 24.32 -20.47
CA LYS A 117 19.79 24.98 -19.97
C LYS A 117 18.51 24.21 -20.32
N ILE A 118 18.40 23.70 -21.56
CA ILE A 118 17.29 22.83 -21.97
C ILE A 118 17.24 21.57 -21.10
N LEU A 119 18.36 20.86 -20.94
CA LEU A 119 18.44 19.67 -20.07
C LEU A 119 17.97 19.98 -18.64
N GLN A 120 18.34 21.14 -18.09
CA GLN A 120 17.87 21.54 -16.76
C GLN A 120 16.35 21.75 -16.71
N ILE A 121 15.76 22.38 -17.73
CA ILE A 121 14.30 22.58 -17.83
C ILE A 121 13.59 21.22 -17.92
N GLU A 122 14.08 20.31 -18.76
CA GLU A 122 13.54 18.96 -18.92
C GLU A 122 13.61 18.16 -17.62
N LYS A 123 14.77 18.16 -16.93
CA LYS A 123 14.92 17.51 -15.62
C LYS A 123 13.92 18.04 -14.60
N ASN A 124 13.80 19.36 -14.50
CA ASN A 124 12.87 20.00 -13.57
C ASN A 124 11.42 19.60 -13.88
N PHE A 125 11.04 19.57 -15.15
CA PHE A 125 9.73 19.11 -15.58
C PHE A 125 9.47 17.65 -15.18
N GLN A 126 10.41 16.73 -15.46
CA GLN A 126 10.27 15.32 -15.09
C GLN A 126 10.13 15.16 -13.58
N GLN A 127 10.97 15.83 -12.78
CA GLN A 127 10.86 15.78 -11.32
C GLN A 127 9.52 16.28 -10.80
N GLN A 128 8.99 17.36 -11.37
CA GLN A 128 7.67 17.90 -11.01
C GLN A 128 6.54 16.94 -11.44
N LYS A 129 6.64 16.33 -12.63
CA LYS A 129 5.72 15.29 -13.11
C LYS A 129 5.72 14.09 -12.15
N HIS A 130 6.89 13.59 -11.77
CA HIS A 130 7.04 12.48 -10.81
C HIS A 130 6.45 12.83 -9.44
N ALA A 131 6.62 14.08 -8.97
CA ALA A 131 6.01 14.52 -7.71
C ALA A 131 4.47 14.48 -7.76
N VAL A 132 3.87 14.92 -8.87
CA VAL A 132 2.41 14.82 -9.08
C VAL A 132 1.96 13.37 -9.11
N LEU A 133 2.71 12.49 -9.78
CA LEU A 133 2.39 11.05 -9.85
C LEU A 133 2.55 10.35 -8.50
N ARG A 134 3.57 10.69 -7.69
CA ARG A 134 3.70 10.22 -6.31
C ARG A 134 2.52 10.65 -5.43
N SER A 135 2.08 11.89 -5.56
CA SER A 135 0.92 12.41 -4.84
C SER A 135 -0.39 11.72 -5.25
N ARG A 136 -0.55 11.45 -6.55
CA ARG A 136 -1.66 10.66 -7.08
C ARG A 136 -1.66 9.26 -6.48
N GLU A 137 -0.53 8.56 -6.54
CA GLU A 137 -0.36 7.21 -6.01
C GLU A 137 -0.69 7.14 -4.51
N ALA A 138 -0.19 8.09 -3.71
CA ALA A 138 -0.53 8.17 -2.29
C ALA A 138 -2.04 8.38 -2.06
N SER A 139 -2.68 9.24 -2.87
CA SER A 139 -4.13 9.45 -2.80
C SER A 139 -4.93 8.20 -3.19
N GLU A 140 -4.39 7.37 -4.08
CA GLU A 140 -4.99 6.08 -4.44
C GLU A 140 -4.88 5.08 -3.29
N TRP A 141 -3.73 4.99 -2.62
CA TRP A 141 -3.59 4.13 -1.44
C TRP A 141 -4.55 4.52 -0.32
N ASP A 142 -4.69 5.82 -0.02
CA ASP A 142 -5.64 6.32 0.98
C ASP A 142 -7.10 5.98 0.62
N LEU A 143 -7.43 6.00 -0.68
CA LEU A 143 -8.76 5.66 -1.17
C LEU A 143 -9.01 4.14 -1.07
N GLU A 144 -8.04 3.33 -1.47
CA GLU A 144 -8.07 1.87 -1.38
C GLU A 144 -8.23 1.43 0.09
N GLU A 145 -7.47 2.01 1.02
CA GLU A 145 -7.59 1.71 2.45
C GLU A 145 -9.00 2.01 2.97
N LYS A 146 -9.54 3.18 2.63
CA LYS A 146 -10.91 3.56 3.02
C LYS A 146 -11.94 2.61 2.43
N GLN A 147 -11.80 2.21 1.17
CA GLN A 147 -12.69 1.26 0.52
C GLN A 147 -12.63 -0.13 1.16
N LEU A 148 -11.43 -0.61 1.53
CA LEU A 148 -11.26 -1.86 2.27
C LEU A 148 -11.97 -1.80 3.63
N ALA A 149 -11.77 -0.72 4.39
CA ALA A 149 -12.40 -0.53 5.68
C ALA A 149 -13.93 -0.39 5.60
N GLU A 150 -14.43 0.37 4.63
CA GLU A 150 -15.86 0.54 4.38
C GLU A 150 -16.51 -0.79 3.97
N ARG A 151 -15.89 -1.55 3.06
CA ARG A 151 -16.35 -2.88 2.66
C ARG A 151 -16.39 -3.83 3.86
N HIS A 152 -15.36 -3.80 4.71
CA HIS A 152 -15.34 -4.59 5.93
C HIS A 152 -16.49 -4.24 6.87
N HIS A 153 -16.71 -2.95 7.11
CA HIS A 153 -17.77 -2.47 7.97
C HIS A 153 -19.16 -2.92 7.48
N LEU A 154 -19.45 -2.73 6.18
CA LEU A 154 -20.72 -3.11 5.58
C LEU A 154 -20.96 -4.61 5.66
N ASN A 155 -19.99 -5.43 5.25
CA ASN A 155 -20.11 -6.88 5.29
C ASN A 155 -20.21 -7.42 6.72
N LYS A 156 -19.48 -6.83 7.67
CA LYS A 156 -19.57 -7.17 9.10
C LYS A 156 -20.96 -6.87 9.65
N GLN A 157 -21.54 -5.73 9.27
CA GLN A 157 -22.89 -5.34 9.66
C GLN A 157 -23.93 -6.29 9.05
N GLU A 158 -23.83 -6.60 7.76
CA GLU A 158 -24.70 -7.57 7.09
C GLU A 158 -24.68 -8.93 7.78
N LEU A 159 -23.48 -9.41 8.15
CA LEU A 159 -23.31 -10.69 8.84
C LEU A 159 -23.99 -10.67 10.22
N LYS A 160 -23.85 -9.58 10.99
CA LYS A 160 -24.55 -9.39 12.27
C LYS A 160 -26.07 -9.37 12.11
N ASP A 161 -26.58 -8.67 11.08
CA ASP A 161 -28.01 -8.58 10.82
C ASP A 161 -28.59 -9.96 10.46
N ARG A 162 -27.84 -10.76 9.70
CA ARG A 162 -28.19 -12.15 9.38
C ARG A 162 -28.27 -13.02 10.64
N PHE A 163 -27.30 -12.94 11.54
CA PHE A 163 -27.33 -13.66 12.82
C PHE A 163 -28.48 -13.21 13.71
N TYR A 164 -28.70 -11.90 13.81
CA TYR A 164 -29.82 -11.35 14.56
C TYR A 164 -31.16 -11.89 14.05
N LEU A 165 -31.37 -11.88 12.72
CA LEU A 165 -32.58 -12.43 12.11
C LEU A 165 -32.74 -13.91 12.40
N GLN A 166 -31.67 -14.70 12.25
CA GLN A 166 -31.67 -16.14 12.50
C GLN A 166 -32.05 -16.46 13.96
N ARG A 167 -31.40 -15.80 14.93
CA ARG A 167 -31.69 -15.95 16.36
C ARG A 167 -33.13 -15.55 16.70
N THR A 168 -33.60 -14.43 16.14
CA THR A 168 -34.97 -13.94 16.38
C THR A 168 -36.02 -14.92 15.86
N GLN A 169 -35.83 -15.45 14.65
CA GLN A 169 -36.73 -16.46 14.09
C GLN A 169 -36.72 -17.77 14.88
N MET A 170 -35.54 -18.22 15.32
CA MET A 170 -35.40 -19.43 16.14
C MET A 170 -36.10 -19.26 17.49
N LEU A 171 -35.86 -18.15 18.20
CA LEU A 171 -36.54 -17.83 19.46
C LEU A 171 -38.06 -17.78 19.29
N ALA A 172 -38.55 -17.18 18.20
CA ALA A 172 -39.98 -17.14 17.91
C ALA A 172 -40.58 -18.53 17.68
N ARG A 173 -39.85 -19.46 17.05
CA ARG A 173 -40.30 -20.87 16.90
C ARG A 173 -40.32 -21.58 18.25
N HIS A 174 -39.25 -21.47 19.02
CA HIS A 174 -39.15 -22.08 20.35
C HIS A 174 -40.25 -21.57 21.30
N GLN A 175 -40.57 -20.28 21.26
CA GLN A 175 -41.65 -19.72 22.07
C GLN A 175 -42.99 -20.37 21.72
N ARG A 176 -43.30 -20.54 20.43
CA ARG A 176 -44.52 -21.23 19.99
C ARG A 176 -44.55 -22.70 20.40
N GLU A 177 -43.42 -23.40 20.31
CA GLU A 177 -43.30 -24.79 20.76
C GLU A 177 -43.51 -24.92 22.27
N LEU A 178 -42.91 -24.03 23.08
CA LEU A 178 -43.13 -23.98 24.52
C LEU A 178 -44.58 -23.67 24.88
N ASP A 179 -45.22 -22.72 24.19
CA ASP A 179 -46.62 -22.38 24.42
C ASP A 179 -47.58 -23.50 23.95
N HIS A 180 -47.19 -24.29 22.94
CA HIS A 180 -47.91 -25.51 22.58
C HIS A 180 -47.74 -26.60 23.65
N MET A 181 -46.51 -26.89 24.07
CA MET A 181 -46.22 -27.87 25.11
C MET A 181 -46.87 -27.51 26.45
N ARG A 182 -46.91 -26.22 26.83
CA ARG A 182 -47.59 -25.75 28.04
C ARG A 182 -49.08 -26.08 27.98
N ARG A 183 -49.75 -25.76 26.87
CA ARG A 183 -51.18 -26.07 26.68
C ARG A 183 -51.46 -27.57 26.71
N VAL A 184 -50.61 -28.38 26.08
CA VAL A 184 -50.73 -29.85 26.12
C VAL A 184 -50.55 -30.37 27.55
N ASN A 185 -49.55 -29.89 28.27
CA ASN A 185 -49.32 -30.28 29.66
C ASN A 185 -50.47 -29.85 30.59
N GLU A 186 -51.01 -28.64 30.42
CA GLU A 186 -52.17 -28.15 31.17
C GLU A 186 -53.40 -29.05 30.93
N MET A 187 -53.67 -29.43 29.69
CA MET A 187 -54.75 -30.38 29.36
C MET A 187 -54.53 -31.76 30.00
N ASP A 188 -53.31 -32.29 29.92
CA ASP A 188 -52.89 -33.54 30.55
C ASP A 188 -53.08 -33.47 32.08
N GLU A 189 -52.65 -32.38 32.72
CA GLU A 189 -52.79 -32.17 34.16
C GLU A 189 -54.25 -32.08 34.59
N GLU A 190 -55.09 -31.33 33.88
CA GLU A 190 -56.53 -31.26 34.13
C GLU A 190 -57.20 -32.62 33.97
N GLU A 191 -56.80 -33.42 32.97
CA GLU A 191 -57.27 -34.80 32.83
C GLU A 191 -56.80 -35.68 33.99
N GLN A 192 -55.53 -35.62 34.38
CA GLN A 192 -55.02 -36.38 35.52
C GLN A 192 -55.69 -35.96 36.83
N ILE A 193 -55.95 -34.66 37.04
CA ILE A 193 -56.70 -34.16 38.20
C ILE A 193 -58.12 -34.71 38.18
N ARG A 194 -58.80 -34.72 37.02
CA ARG A 194 -60.14 -35.31 36.88
C ARG A 194 -60.13 -36.81 37.18
N LEU A 195 -59.18 -37.56 36.62
CA LEU A 195 -59.02 -38.99 36.87
C LEU A 195 -58.69 -39.28 38.34
N TYR A 196 -57.79 -38.52 38.94
CA TYR A 196 -57.41 -38.64 40.34
C TYR A 196 -58.57 -38.26 41.28
N ALA A 197 -59.33 -37.21 40.98
CA ALA A 197 -60.53 -36.86 41.75
C ALA A 197 -61.60 -37.96 41.66
N ASN A 198 -61.80 -38.55 40.48
CA ASN A 198 -62.70 -39.69 40.28
C ASN A 198 -62.20 -40.94 41.01
N PHE A 199 -60.91 -41.24 40.92
CA PHE A 199 -60.26 -42.30 41.69
C PHE A 199 -60.49 -42.07 43.19
N LYS A 200 -60.14 -40.91 43.74
CA LYS A 200 -60.30 -40.57 45.16
C LYS A 200 -61.76 -40.62 45.64
N LYS A 201 -62.74 -40.30 44.78
CA LYS A 201 -64.17 -40.51 45.08
C LYS A 201 -64.54 -41.98 45.19
N ARG A 202 -64.00 -42.82 44.29
CA ARG A 202 -64.23 -44.26 44.27
C ARG A 202 -63.39 -45.01 45.31
N LEU A 203 -62.23 -44.48 45.66
CA LEU A 203 -61.18 -45.13 46.44
C LEU A 203 -61.68 -45.65 47.80
N PRO A 204 -62.44 -44.89 48.60
CA PRO A 204 -63.00 -45.40 49.86
C PRO A 204 -63.99 -46.56 49.63
N LYS A 205 -64.76 -46.52 48.53
CA LYS A 205 -65.70 -47.58 48.19
C LYS A 205 -64.93 -48.81 47.72
N ASP A 206 -64.01 -48.64 46.79
CA ASP A 206 -63.21 -49.72 46.20
C ASP A 206 -62.34 -50.40 47.27
N PHE A 207 -61.70 -49.64 48.17
CA PHE A 207 -60.99 -50.20 49.32
C PHE A 207 -61.92 -50.91 50.29
N ARG A 208 -63.09 -50.36 50.61
CA ARG A 208 -64.04 -51.05 51.49
C ARG A 208 -64.52 -52.35 50.87
N THR A 209 -64.81 -52.38 49.57
CA THR A 209 -65.24 -53.60 48.87
C THR A 209 -64.09 -54.60 48.77
N GLU A 210 -62.90 -54.17 48.35
CA GLU A 210 -61.75 -55.04 48.19
C GLU A 210 -61.26 -55.58 49.53
N SER A 211 -61.17 -54.72 50.56
CA SER A 211 -60.82 -55.13 51.92
C SER A 211 -61.85 -56.11 52.47
N LYS A 212 -63.16 -55.87 52.29
CA LYS A 212 -64.20 -56.84 52.68
C LYS A 212 -64.03 -58.18 51.97
N THR A 213 -63.81 -58.17 50.65
CA THR A 213 -63.60 -59.40 49.87
C THR A 213 -62.33 -60.13 50.29
N ARG A 214 -61.20 -59.43 50.44
CA ARG A 214 -59.92 -60.00 50.86
C ARG A 214 -59.96 -60.52 52.30
N ILE A 215 -60.58 -59.79 53.23
CA ILE A 215 -60.80 -60.24 54.61
C ILE A 215 -61.73 -61.47 54.62
N ALA A 216 -62.80 -61.48 53.82
CA ALA A 216 -63.71 -62.62 53.74
C ALA A 216 -62.98 -63.87 53.17
N MET A 217 -62.22 -63.71 52.08
CA MET A 217 -61.39 -64.78 51.52
C MET A 217 -60.31 -65.26 52.49
N PHE A 218 -59.69 -64.37 53.24
CA PHE A 218 -58.68 -64.74 54.24
C PHE A 218 -59.30 -65.48 55.42
N LYS A 219 -60.46 -65.03 55.92
CA LYS A 219 -61.24 -65.74 56.95
C LYS A 219 -61.68 -67.13 56.48
N GLU A 220 -62.09 -67.26 55.23
CA GLU A 220 -62.44 -68.55 54.65
C GLU A 220 -61.20 -69.45 54.46
N SER A 221 -60.06 -68.90 54.04
CA SER A 221 -58.78 -69.61 53.97
C SER A 221 -58.33 -70.14 55.34
N LEU A 222 -58.47 -69.32 56.39
CA LEU A 222 -58.18 -69.73 57.77
C LEU A 222 -59.16 -70.81 58.28
N ARG A 223 -60.43 -70.73 57.90
CA ARG A 223 -61.45 -71.76 58.21
C ARG A 223 -61.11 -73.11 57.59
N ILE A 224 -60.48 -73.12 56.42
CA ILE A 224 -60.07 -74.35 55.72
C ILE A 224 -58.72 -74.86 56.25
N SER A 225 -57.75 -73.98 56.46
CA SER A 225 -56.34 -74.36 56.67
C SER A 225 -55.88 -74.36 58.13
N CYS A 226 -56.63 -73.75 59.05
CA CYS A 226 -56.22 -73.52 60.45
C CYS A 226 -57.30 -73.97 61.46
N GLN A 227 -58.00 -75.08 61.19
CA GLN A 227 -59.11 -75.57 62.03
C GLN A 227 -58.72 -76.00 63.45
N LYS A 228 -57.42 -76.27 63.70
CA LYS A 228 -56.88 -76.71 65.00
C LYS A 228 -56.20 -75.59 65.80
N ASP A 229 -56.16 -74.38 65.25
CA ASP A 229 -55.49 -73.25 65.90
C ASP A 229 -56.37 -72.62 66.98
N ASP A 230 -55.74 -72.08 68.02
CA ASP A 230 -56.47 -71.45 69.11
C ASP A 230 -57.06 -70.07 68.69
N PRO A 231 -58.12 -69.59 69.36
CA PRO A 231 -58.77 -68.34 68.99
C PRO A 231 -57.84 -67.11 69.04
N THR A 232 -56.78 -67.17 69.85
CA THR A 232 -55.76 -66.12 70.03
C THR A 232 -54.83 -66.03 68.82
N THR A 233 -54.27 -67.14 68.35
CA THR A 233 -53.42 -67.18 67.14
C THR A 233 -54.20 -66.85 65.88
N LEU A 234 -55.48 -67.24 65.79
CA LEU A 234 -56.36 -66.86 64.70
C LEU A 234 -56.56 -65.34 64.61
N ASN A 235 -56.77 -64.67 65.76
CA ASN A 235 -56.91 -63.23 65.84
C ASN A 235 -55.60 -62.48 65.53
N GLU A 236 -54.44 -63.04 65.89
CA GLU A 236 -53.13 -62.50 65.51
C GLU A 236 -52.89 -62.60 64.00
N LYS A 237 -53.23 -63.72 63.38
CA LYS A 237 -53.15 -63.90 61.91
C LYS A 237 -54.06 -62.91 61.16
N ILE A 238 -55.25 -62.63 61.68
CA ILE A 238 -56.14 -61.60 61.12
C ILE A 238 -55.52 -60.21 61.25
N ARG A 239 -54.98 -59.83 62.42
CA ARG A 239 -54.29 -58.54 62.60
C ARG A 239 -53.07 -58.40 61.70
N ALA A 240 -52.27 -59.45 61.53
CA ALA A 240 -51.11 -59.44 60.63
C ALA A 240 -51.53 -59.26 59.17
N PHE A 241 -52.64 -59.87 58.75
CA PHE A 241 -53.20 -59.67 57.42
C PHE A 241 -53.71 -58.24 57.22
N GLU A 242 -54.41 -57.67 58.19
CA GLU A 242 -54.88 -56.28 58.14
C GLU A 242 -53.71 -55.28 58.07
N GLU A 243 -52.60 -55.51 58.77
CA GLU A 243 -51.42 -54.64 58.69
C GLU A 243 -50.70 -54.79 57.33
N LYS A 244 -50.62 -56.01 56.79
CA LYS A 244 -50.09 -56.24 55.43
C LYS A 244 -50.97 -55.57 54.37
N GLU A 245 -52.29 -55.57 54.57
CA GLU A 245 -53.27 -54.92 53.71
C GLU A 245 -53.09 -53.39 53.74
N LYS A 246 -52.95 -52.80 54.94
CA LYS A 246 -52.59 -51.37 55.11
C LYS A 246 -51.28 -51.02 54.42
N GLN A 247 -50.27 -51.91 54.51
CA GLN A 247 -49.00 -51.69 53.84
C GLN A 247 -49.14 -51.70 52.31
N ARG A 248 -49.95 -52.60 51.73
CA ARG A 248 -50.23 -52.56 50.27
C ARG A 248 -50.83 -51.22 49.85
N VAL A 249 -51.78 -50.72 50.64
CA VAL A 249 -52.43 -49.42 50.36
C VAL A 249 -51.40 -48.29 50.36
N ARG A 250 -50.51 -48.25 51.36
CA ARG A 250 -49.42 -47.28 51.43
C ARG A 250 -48.49 -47.37 50.21
N ASN A 251 -48.07 -48.57 49.85
CA ASN A 251 -47.18 -48.79 48.70
C ASN A 251 -47.81 -48.35 47.37
N ALA A 252 -49.11 -48.61 47.17
CA ALA A 252 -49.81 -48.21 45.94
C ALA A 252 -49.91 -46.68 45.79
N LEU A 253 -50.04 -45.94 46.90
CA LEU A 253 -49.98 -44.48 46.90
C LEU A 253 -48.57 -43.97 46.58
N GLU A 254 -47.56 -44.58 47.18
CA GLU A 254 -46.15 -44.22 46.94
C GLU A 254 -45.71 -44.50 45.49
N GLU A 255 -46.16 -45.61 44.89
CA GLU A 255 -45.92 -45.92 43.47
C GLU A 255 -46.53 -44.85 42.54
N HIS A 256 -47.71 -44.35 42.88
CA HIS A 256 -48.38 -43.29 42.13
C HIS A 256 -47.60 -41.97 42.21
N ASP A 257 -47.17 -41.57 43.41
CA ASP A 257 -46.38 -40.34 43.61
C ASP A 257 -45.03 -40.41 42.88
N ASN A 258 -44.38 -41.58 42.94
CA ASN A 258 -43.13 -41.83 42.21
C ASN A 258 -43.31 -41.74 40.69
N LYS A 259 -44.45 -42.14 40.13
CA LYS A 259 -44.75 -42.01 38.71
C LYS A 259 -44.88 -40.54 38.29
N TYR A 260 -45.53 -39.72 39.12
CA TYR A 260 -45.67 -38.28 38.89
C TYR A 260 -44.31 -37.56 38.93
N ALA A 261 -43.46 -37.89 39.91
CA ALA A 261 -42.12 -37.33 40.03
C ALA A 261 -41.23 -37.62 38.80
N ARG A 262 -41.33 -38.83 38.22
CA ARG A 262 -40.62 -39.18 36.97
C ARG A 262 -41.07 -38.34 35.78
N LYS A 263 -42.39 -38.15 35.59
CA LYS A 263 -42.94 -37.36 34.47
C LYS A 263 -42.47 -35.89 34.54
N LEU A 264 -42.39 -35.32 35.75
CA LEU A 264 -41.86 -33.97 35.96
C LEU A 264 -40.35 -33.85 35.63
N LYS A 265 -39.57 -34.88 35.92
CA LYS A 265 -38.13 -34.91 35.59
C LYS A 265 -37.90 -34.94 34.08
N GLU A 266 -38.67 -35.74 33.34
CA GLU A 266 -38.58 -35.84 31.88
C GLU A 266 -38.90 -34.50 31.18
N LEU A 267 -39.87 -33.74 31.70
CA LEU A 267 -40.19 -32.40 31.20
C LEU A 267 -39.04 -31.40 31.39
N LYS A 268 -38.30 -31.49 32.51
CA LYS A 268 -37.13 -30.64 32.78
C LYS A 268 -35.96 -30.97 31.84
N GLU A 269 -35.71 -32.25 31.57
CA GLU A 269 -34.66 -32.70 30.65
C GLU A 269 -34.92 -32.22 29.21
N LYS A 270 -36.19 -32.28 28.74
CA LYS A 270 -36.57 -31.73 27.42
C LYS A 270 -36.27 -30.23 27.32
N ASN A 271 -36.54 -29.44 28.36
CA ASN A 271 -36.25 -28.01 28.37
C ASN A 271 -34.73 -27.70 28.36
N ALA A 272 -33.91 -28.55 28.98
CA ALA A 272 -32.46 -28.41 28.99
C ALA A 272 -31.86 -28.54 27.57
N THR A 273 -32.35 -29.48 26.75
CA THR A 273 -31.88 -29.67 25.37
C THR A 273 -32.15 -28.46 24.44
N ALA A 274 -33.21 -27.69 24.70
CA ALA A 274 -33.49 -26.45 23.96
C ALA A 274 -32.50 -25.32 24.30
N SER A 275 -32.03 -25.28 25.55
CA SER A 275 -30.99 -24.36 26.01
C SER A 275 -29.64 -24.65 25.33
N GLU A 276 -29.31 -25.93 25.16
CA GLU A 276 -28.06 -26.37 24.53
C GLU A 276 -27.99 -26.00 23.04
N LYS A 277 -29.09 -26.15 22.29
CA LYS A 277 -29.19 -25.70 20.89
C LYS A 277 -28.97 -24.20 20.73
N ARG A 278 -29.46 -23.39 21.68
CA ARG A 278 -29.22 -21.94 21.68
C ARG A 278 -27.75 -21.62 21.91
N LYS A 279 -27.08 -22.35 22.80
CA LYS A 279 -25.65 -22.19 23.08
C LYS A 279 -24.79 -22.51 21.85
N MET A 280 -25.03 -23.64 21.20
CA MET A 280 -24.31 -24.03 19.98
C MET A 280 -24.49 -23.02 18.83
N LEU A 281 -25.68 -22.42 18.71
CA LEU A 281 -25.94 -21.38 17.70
C LEU A 281 -25.09 -20.13 17.96
N LEU A 282 -25.03 -19.65 19.21
CA LEU A 282 -24.21 -18.49 19.56
C LEU A 282 -22.71 -18.75 19.34
N GLU A 283 -22.22 -19.94 19.71
CA GLU A 283 -20.83 -20.33 19.47
C GLU A 283 -20.51 -20.38 17.97
N ALA A 284 -21.43 -20.89 17.13
CA ALA A 284 -21.25 -20.91 15.68
C ALA A 284 -21.26 -19.49 15.06
N GLU A 285 -22.10 -18.59 15.58
CA GLU A 285 -22.13 -17.18 15.18
C GLU A 285 -20.81 -16.47 15.54
N GLU A 286 -20.28 -16.70 16.75
CA GLU A 286 -19.01 -16.15 17.22
C GLU A 286 -17.82 -16.64 16.39
N ASN A 287 -17.72 -17.97 16.19
CA ASN A 287 -16.68 -18.56 15.35
C ASN A 287 -16.70 -18.00 13.93
N LYS A 288 -17.89 -17.81 13.35
CA LYS A 288 -18.02 -17.26 12.00
C LYS A 288 -17.65 -15.78 11.93
N MET A 289 -17.96 -14.98 12.96
CA MET A 289 -17.45 -13.61 13.07
C MET A 289 -15.93 -13.61 13.15
N GLU A 290 -15.33 -14.45 13.99
CA GLU A 290 -13.89 -14.52 14.18
C GLU A 290 -13.16 -14.91 12.89
N MET A 291 -13.66 -15.91 12.16
CA MET A 291 -13.11 -16.29 10.86
C MET A 291 -13.16 -15.12 9.86
N TYR A 292 -14.28 -14.40 9.80
CA TYR A 292 -14.43 -13.25 8.92
C TYR A 292 -13.45 -12.11 9.29
N GLU A 293 -13.24 -11.84 10.59
CA GLU A 293 -12.22 -10.86 11.01
C GLU A 293 -10.82 -11.28 10.60
N LYS A 294 -10.45 -12.55 10.79
CA LYS A 294 -9.14 -13.08 10.35
C LYS A 294 -8.94 -12.98 8.85
N GLU A 295 -9.97 -13.30 8.06
CA GLU A 295 -9.92 -13.13 6.60
C GLU A 295 -9.72 -11.67 6.20
N TYR A 296 -10.40 -10.73 6.86
CA TYR A 296 -10.20 -9.30 6.62
C TYR A 296 -8.78 -8.85 7.01
N GLU A 297 -8.28 -9.28 8.17
CA GLU A 297 -6.91 -8.98 8.60
C GLU A 297 -5.88 -9.47 7.58
N GLN A 298 -6.09 -10.67 7.03
CA GLN A 298 -5.23 -11.20 5.96
C GLN A 298 -5.31 -10.35 4.68
N VAL A 299 -6.51 -9.95 4.24
CA VAL A 299 -6.69 -9.06 3.08
C VAL A 299 -5.97 -7.73 3.27
N VAL A 300 -6.06 -7.13 4.46
CA VAL A 300 -5.35 -5.89 4.78
C VAL A 300 -3.83 -6.11 4.81
N ALA A 301 -3.37 -7.24 5.36
CA ALA A 301 -1.95 -7.59 5.38
C ALA A 301 -1.38 -7.78 3.97
N ASP A 302 -2.09 -8.51 3.10
CA ASP A 302 -1.69 -8.73 1.70
C ASP A 302 -1.66 -7.42 0.90
N TRP A 303 -2.69 -6.58 1.08
CA TRP A 303 -2.73 -5.25 0.46
C TRP A 303 -1.53 -4.40 0.92
N LYS A 304 -1.25 -4.34 2.23
CA LYS A 304 -0.09 -3.63 2.78
C LYS A 304 1.24 -4.19 2.28
N ALA A 305 1.36 -5.50 2.12
CA ALA A 305 2.55 -6.15 1.58
C ALA A 305 2.79 -5.81 0.10
N GLY A 306 1.73 -5.51 -0.66
CA GLY A 306 1.80 -5.04 -2.05
C GLY A 306 2.31 -3.61 -2.21
N LEU A 307 2.07 -2.72 -1.22
CA LEU A 307 2.41 -1.28 -1.34
C LEU A 307 3.91 -1.01 -1.56
N PRO A 308 4.86 -1.64 -0.83
CA PRO A 308 6.28 -1.42 -1.07
C PRO A 308 6.73 -1.84 -2.48
N ILE A 309 6.18 -2.93 -3.01
CA ILE A 309 6.50 -3.43 -4.35
C ILE A 309 5.98 -2.45 -5.39
N ARG A 310 4.73 -1.99 -5.24
CA ARG A 310 4.11 -0.99 -6.12
C ARG A 310 4.89 0.33 -6.10
N LYS A 311 5.30 0.79 -4.91
CA LYS A 311 6.18 1.96 -4.75
C LYS A 311 7.52 1.78 -5.44
N GLN A 312 8.16 0.64 -5.27
CA GLN A 312 9.46 0.36 -5.87
C GLN A 312 9.38 0.35 -7.40
N ALA A 313 8.33 -0.25 -7.98
CA ALA A 313 8.11 -0.25 -9.41
C ALA A 313 7.92 1.18 -9.95
N LEU A 314 7.13 2.01 -9.24
CA LEU A 314 6.90 3.40 -9.60
C LEU A 314 8.19 4.25 -9.56
N GLU A 315 8.98 4.13 -8.49
CA GLU A 315 10.25 4.85 -8.37
C GLU A 315 11.30 4.36 -9.39
N ALA A 316 11.30 3.07 -9.74
CA ALA A 316 12.15 2.53 -10.78
C ALA A 316 11.79 3.10 -12.16
N GLU A 317 10.50 3.29 -12.44
CA GLU A 317 10.04 3.95 -13.67
C GLU A 317 10.50 5.41 -13.72
N PHE A 318 10.37 6.15 -12.61
CA PHE A 318 10.83 7.54 -12.52
C PHE A 318 12.34 7.68 -12.70
N ALA A 319 13.12 6.78 -12.10
CA ALA A 319 14.57 6.74 -12.27
C ALA A 319 14.93 6.50 -13.75
N ARG A 320 14.27 5.53 -14.40
CA ARG A 320 14.47 5.24 -15.82
C ARG A 320 14.13 6.44 -16.72
N GLU A 321 12.99 7.10 -16.49
CA GLU A 321 12.60 8.29 -17.26
C GLU A 321 13.63 9.44 -17.12
N LEU A 322 14.18 9.64 -15.92
CA LEU A 322 15.19 10.67 -15.69
C LEU A 322 16.52 10.32 -16.37
N ASP A 323 16.95 9.06 -16.27
CA ASP A 323 18.16 8.55 -16.92
C ASP A 323 18.07 8.65 -18.44
N GLU A 324 16.90 8.40 -19.03
CA GLU A 324 16.66 8.53 -20.47
C GLU A 324 16.81 9.97 -20.96
N VAL A 325 16.25 10.94 -20.22
CA VAL A 325 16.43 12.37 -20.50
C VAL A 325 17.90 12.75 -20.38
N GLU A 326 18.58 12.33 -19.30
CA GLU A 326 20.00 12.59 -19.13
C GLU A 326 20.87 12.01 -20.25
N ALA A 327 20.63 10.76 -20.62
CA ALA A 327 21.39 10.06 -21.65
C ALA A 327 21.20 10.73 -23.01
N PHE A 328 19.97 11.14 -23.35
CA PHE A 328 19.67 11.84 -24.59
C PHE A 328 20.49 13.12 -24.72
N TYR A 329 20.41 14.02 -23.74
CA TYR A 329 21.14 15.29 -23.80
C TYR A 329 22.65 15.10 -23.59
N ARG A 330 23.11 14.14 -22.78
CA ARG A 330 24.54 13.85 -22.63
C ARG A 330 25.17 13.45 -23.96
N LYS A 331 24.50 12.58 -24.72
CA LYS A 331 24.94 12.19 -26.07
C LYS A 331 24.99 13.39 -27.01
N GLU A 332 23.96 14.22 -26.99
CA GLU A 332 23.87 15.41 -27.84
C GLU A 332 24.98 16.44 -27.52
N ASN A 333 25.30 16.62 -26.24
CA ASN A 333 26.37 17.52 -25.80
C ASN A 333 27.76 16.98 -26.13
N ALA A 334 27.99 15.67 -25.98
CA ALA A 334 29.25 15.04 -26.36
C ALA A 334 29.53 15.19 -27.87
N GLN A 335 28.49 15.10 -28.72
CA GLN A 335 28.61 15.36 -30.15
C GLN A 335 29.08 16.80 -30.42
N LEU A 336 28.45 17.81 -29.80
CA LEU A 336 28.87 19.21 -29.98
C LEU A 336 30.29 19.48 -29.47
N GLN A 337 30.67 18.91 -28.33
CA GLN A 337 32.02 19.06 -27.80
C GLN A 337 33.07 18.47 -28.74
N HIS A 338 32.81 17.30 -29.32
CA HIS A 338 33.68 16.70 -30.32
C HIS A 338 33.88 17.61 -31.54
N LEU A 339 32.79 18.21 -32.07
CA LEU A 339 32.90 19.17 -33.17
C LEU A 339 33.78 20.37 -32.79
N SER A 340 33.63 20.92 -31.58
CA SER A 340 34.47 22.02 -31.08
C SER A 340 35.97 21.65 -31.06
N THR A 341 36.30 20.46 -30.57
CA THR A 341 37.69 19.98 -30.47
C THR A 341 38.32 19.73 -31.83
N THR A 342 37.56 19.22 -32.81
CA THR A 342 38.07 19.03 -34.18
C THR A 342 38.32 20.34 -34.93
N ILE A 343 37.64 21.42 -34.57
CA ILE A 343 37.82 22.74 -35.20
C ILE A 343 39.05 23.47 -34.64
N SER A 344 39.52 23.11 -33.43
CA SER A 344 40.78 23.61 -32.88
C SER A 344 41.95 22.76 -33.41
N PRO A 345 42.82 23.27 -34.31
CA PRO A 345 44.04 22.55 -34.64
C PRO A 345 44.97 22.64 -33.43
N THR A 346 45.17 21.52 -32.75
CA THR A 346 46.28 21.34 -31.82
C THR A 346 47.58 21.51 -32.60
N ASN A 347 48.23 22.67 -32.46
CA ASN A 347 49.68 22.82 -32.53
C ASN A 347 50.08 24.19 -31.97
N SER A 348 50.03 24.28 -30.64
CA SER A 348 50.83 25.23 -29.87
C SER A 348 51.50 24.46 -28.74
N ILE A 349 52.54 23.70 -29.09
CA ILE A 349 53.59 23.36 -28.12
C ILE A 349 54.39 24.65 -27.96
N SER A 350 53.99 25.49 -27.03
CA SER A 350 54.84 26.54 -26.50
C SER A 350 55.40 26.03 -25.18
N SER A 351 56.68 25.62 -25.23
CA SER A 351 57.50 25.34 -24.06
C SER A 351 57.43 26.51 -23.09
N ARG A 352 56.65 26.35 -22.03
CA ARG A 352 56.85 27.11 -20.80
C ARG A 352 57.73 26.26 -19.89
N GLN A 353 59.01 26.62 -19.84
CA GLN A 353 59.91 26.21 -18.77
C GLN A 353 59.26 26.61 -17.45
N GLU A 354 58.79 25.63 -16.68
CA GLU A 354 58.53 25.81 -15.26
C GLU A 354 59.87 25.93 -14.55
N ILE A 355 60.17 27.15 -14.10
CA ILE A 355 61.23 27.43 -13.16
C ILE A 355 60.82 26.78 -11.83
N ILE A 356 61.56 25.75 -11.45
CA ILE A 356 61.52 25.12 -10.14
C ILE A 356 62.03 26.14 -9.11
N VAL A 357 61.15 26.60 -8.23
CA VAL A 357 61.53 27.08 -6.89
C VAL A 357 60.59 26.40 -5.90
N GLY A 358 61.09 25.38 -5.21
CA GLY A 358 60.44 24.84 -4.01
C GLY A 358 60.79 25.68 -2.78
N PRO A 359 60.50 25.19 -1.56
CA PRO A 359 59.20 24.72 -1.09
C PRO A 359 58.80 25.51 0.19
N SER A 360 57.52 25.51 0.59
CA SER A 360 57.21 25.81 1.99
C SER A 360 55.89 25.19 2.48
N THR A 361 56.08 24.37 3.52
CA THR A 361 55.24 24.19 4.73
C THR A 361 53.87 23.54 4.62
N ALA A 362 53.90 22.27 5.05
CA ALA A 362 52.84 21.53 5.71
C ALA A 362 52.02 22.36 6.72
N ALA A 363 50.70 22.14 6.71
CA ALA A 363 49.85 22.32 7.88
C ALA A 363 48.80 21.21 7.89
N VAL A 364 48.93 20.37 8.91
CA VAL A 364 48.03 19.30 9.33
C VAL A 364 46.84 19.93 10.06
N MET A 365 45.62 19.67 9.61
CA MET A 365 44.37 19.77 10.38
C MET A 365 43.43 18.74 9.73
N GLY A 366 42.95 17.68 10.38
CA GLY A 366 42.49 17.58 11.75
C GLY A 366 40.98 17.31 11.69
N ASN A 367 40.60 16.09 11.31
CA ASN A 367 39.22 15.59 11.45
C ASN A 367 38.87 15.53 12.94
N SER A 368 37.73 16.09 13.33
CA SER A 368 36.90 15.55 14.42
C SER A 368 35.48 16.09 14.36
N VAL A 369 34.56 15.13 14.30
CA VAL A 369 33.11 15.20 14.51
C VAL A 369 32.86 15.10 16.03
N PRO A 370 31.76 15.67 16.54
CA PRO A 370 30.62 14.82 16.95
C PRO A 370 29.31 15.16 16.22
#